data_AF-A0A850H508-F1
#
_entry.id   AF-A0A850H508-F1
#
_cell.length_a   1.000
_cell.length_b   1.000
_cell.length_c   1.000
_cell.angle_alpha   90.00
_cell.angle_beta   90.00
_cell.angle_gamma   90.00
#
_symmetry.space_group_name_H-M   'P 1'
#
loop_
_entity.id
_entity.type
_entity.pdbx_description
1 polymer ?
#
loop_
_entity_poly.entity_id
_entity_poly.type
_entity_poly.pdbx_seq_one_letter_code
_entity_poly.pdbx_strand_id
1 'polypeptide(L)'
;MRLLAALLLPAATLGCTTPQKAEDDAPLSEAERNVRLFEDALAACKPAAMQHWVGEPYSDAMKNAAFDDAGAKEVRVIRPGDPVSMDYLTGRINIELDRQDRAVRFRCG
;
A
#
# COMPACT_ATOMS: atom_id res chain seq x y z
N MET A 1 46.35 58.59 -2.06
CA MET A 1 47.33 57.93 -2.95
C MET A 1 47.19 56.43 -2.75
N ARG A 2 46.86 55.71 -3.84
CA ARG A 2 46.75 54.24 -4.00
C ARG A 2 45.42 53.61 -3.52
N LEU A 3 44.48 53.27 -4.42
CA LEU A 3 44.42 52.08 -5.32
C LEU A 3 43.98 50.83 -4.50
N LEU A 4 43.01 49.97 -4.81
CA LEU A 4 42.36 49.54 -6.06
C LEU A 4 41.12 48.65 -5.74
N ALA A 5 40.13 48.71 -6.64
CA ALA A 5 39.35 47.60 -7.20
C ALA A 5 38.51 46.68 -6.29
N ALA A 6 37.22 47.01 -6.12
CA ALA A 6 36.18 46.01 -5.88
C ALA A 6 35.80 45.36 -7.23
N LEU A 7 36.21 44.10 -7.40
CA LEU A 7 36.00 43.27 -8.59
C LEU A 7 34.52 42.88 -8.71
N LEU A 8 33.92 43.11 -9.89
CA LEU A 8 32.68 42.47 -10.33
C LEU A 8 32.92 40.96 -10.54
N LEU A 9 32.05 40.10 -10.01
CA LEU A 9 31.87 38.75 -10.54
C LEU A 9 30.36 38.40 -10.63
N PRO A 10 29.85 38.04 -11.82
CA PRO A 10 28.47 37.62 -12.03
C PRO A 10 28.33 36.10 -11.85
N ALA A 11 27.26 35.62 -11.23
CA ALA A 11 26.88 34.22 -11.30
C ALA A 11 25.37 34.11 -11.57
N ALA A 12 25.06 34.03 -12.86
CA ALA A 12 23.72 33.82 -13.37
C ALA A 12 23.29 32.35 -13.19
N THR A 13 22.01 32.20 -12.80
CA THR A 13 21.10 31.07 -13.02
C THR A 13 21.54 29.68 -12.53
N LEU A 14 21.15 29.35 -11.30
CA LEU A 14 20.82 27.97 -10.95
C LEU A 14 19.54 27.58 -11.71
N GLY A 15 19.70 26.84 -12.80
CA GLY A 15 18.60 26.07 -13.36
C GLY A 15 18.22 24.96 -12.38
N CYS A 16 17.00 25.00 -11.84
CA CYS A 16 16.39 23.84 -11.20
C CYS A 16 16.11 22.81 -12.29
N THR A 17 17.06 21.90 -12.52
CA THR A 17 16.73 20.60 -13.11
C THR A 17 16.25 19.71 -11.99
N THR A 18 14.93 19.58 -11.86
CA THR A 18 14.36 18.44 -11.13
C THR A 18 14.68 17.19 -11.96
N PRO A 19 15.38 16.19 -11.40
CA PRO A 19 15.44 14.90 -12.07
C PRO A 19 14.02 14.34 -12.14
N GLN A 20 13.47 14.26 -13.35
CA GLN A 20 12.31 13.43 -13.65
C GLN A 20 12.70 12.01 -13.23
N LYS A 21 12.13 11.53 -12.11
CA LYS A 21 12.17 10.10 -11.77
C LYS A 21 11.46 9.42 -12.94
N ALA A 22 12.26 8.81 -13.83
CA ALA A 22 11.75 8.02 -14.92
C ALA A 22 10.73 7.04 -14.35
N GLU A 23 9.50 7.14 -14.86
CA GLU A 23 8.41 6.22 -14.56
C GLU A 23 8.89 4.78 -14.81
N ASP A 24 8.73 3.92 -13.79
CA ASP A 24 9.07 2.49 -13.74
C ASP A 24 8.18 1.65 -14.69
N ASP A 25 8.13 2.01 -15.98
CA ASP A 25 7.36 1.29 -17.00
C ASP A 25 8.25 0.33 -17.84
N ALA A 26 9.53 0.19 -17.49
CA ALA A 26 10.38 -0.83 -18.09
C ALA A 26 9.90 -2.23 -17.65
N PRO A 27 9.73 -3.20 -18.58
CA PRO A 27 9.30 -4.54 -18.22
C PRO A 27 10.34 -5.18 -17.29
N LEU A 28 9.90 -5.56 -16.08
CA LEU A 28 10.71 -6.26 -15.08
C LEU A 28 11.43 -7.45 -15.71
N SER A 29 12.73 -7.57 -15.43
CA SER A 29 13.49 -8.77 -15.78
C SER A 29 12.89 -10.00 -15.09
N GLU A 30 13.16 -11.17 -15.65
CA GLU A 30 12.64 -12.43 -15.09
C GLU A 30 13.09 -12.63 -13.63
N ALA A 31 14.32 -12.23 -13.30
CA ALA A 31 14.85 -12.29 -11.94
C ALA A 31 14.07 -11.38 -10.97
N GLU A 32 13.81 -10.13 -11.35
CA GLU A 32 13.04 -9.18 -10.52
C GLU A 32 11.60 -9.63 -10.31
N ARG A 33 10.97 -10.21 -11.35
CA ARG A 33 9.64 -10.80 -11.24
C ARG A 33 9.60 -11.93 -10.22
N ASN A 34 10.59 -12.82 -10.26
CA ASN A 34 10.68 -13.96 -9.35
C ASN A 34 10.93 -13.53 -7.90
N VAL A 35 11.75 -12.49 -7.68
CA VAL A 35 11.94 -11.89 -6.35
C VAL A 35 10.62 -11.31 -5.83
N ARG A 36 9.89 -10.54 -6.64
CA ARG A 36 8.61 -9.97 -6.23
C ARG A 36 7.54 -11.02 -5.95
N LEU A 37 7.47 -12.08 -6.74
CA LEU A 37 6.58 -13.22 -6.47
C LEU A 37 6.91 -13.91 -5.15
N PHE A 38 8.20 -14.04 -4.83
CA PHE A 38 8.66 -14.61 -3.57
C PHE A 38 8.36 -13.69 -2.38
N GLU A 39 8.61 -12.39 -2.50
CA GLU A 39 8.25 -11.39 -1.50
C GLU A 39 6.74 -11.32 -1.26
N ASP A 40 5.94 -11.42 -2.33
CA ASP A 40 4.48 -11.48 -2.25
C ASP A 40 3.99 -12.75 -1.55
N ALA A 41 4.68 -13.88 -1.78
CA ALA A 41 4.42 -15.12 -1.08
C ALA A 41 4.82 -15.05 0.41
N LEU A 42 5.86 -14.28 0.74
CA LEU A 42 6.31 -14.04 2.12
C LEU A 42 5.44 -13.01 2.86
N ALA A 43 4.91 -12.00 2.15
CA ALA A 43 3.93 -11.04 2.62
C ALA A 43 2.52 -11.65 2.69
N ALA A 44 2.45 -12.89 3.19
CA ALA A 44 1.21 -13.63 3.33
C ALA A 44 0.26 -12.85 4.25
N CYS A 45 -0.94 -12.57 3.76
CA CYS A 45 -2.03 -12.01 4.54
C CYS A 45 -2.33 -12.90 5.76
N LYS A 46 -2.46 -12.30 6.95
CA LYS A 46 -2.59 -12.98 8.25
C LYS A 46 -3.96 -12.66 8.88
N PRO A 47 -5.02 -13.43 8.60
CA PRO A 47 -6.35 -13.10 9.11
C PRO A 47 -6.47 -13.33 10.62
N ALA A 48 -5.60 -14.16 11.20
CA ALA A 48 -5.56 -14.44 12.63
C ALA A 48 -5.28 -13.19 13.49
N ALA A 49 -4.53 -12.21 12.96
CA ALA A 49 -4.25 -10.95 13.65
C ALA A 49 -5.54 -10.14 13.92
N MET A 50 -6.57 -10.35 13.11
CA MET A 50 -7.82 -9.58 13.16
C MET A 50 -8.90 -10.20 14.05
N GLN A 51 -8.68 -11.37 14.65
CA GLN A 51 -9.75 -12.11 15.34
C GLN A 51 -10.36 -11.36 16.54
N HIS A 52 -9.61 -10.45 17.15
CA HIS A 52 -10.09 -9.62 18.26
C HIS A 52 -11.16 -8.61 17.84
N TRP A 53 -11.35 -8.36 16.54
CA TRP A 53 -12.39 -7.49 16.00
C TRP A 53 -13.73 -8.20 15.77
N VAL A 54 -13.80 -9.52 15.92
CA VAL A 54 -15.06 -10.26 15.71
C VAL A 54 -16.10 -9.83 16.75
N GLY A 55 -17.29 -9.48 16.26
CA GLY A 55 -18.39 -8.93 17.05
C GLY A 55 -18.39 -7.40 17.14
N GLU A 56 -17.29 -6.72 16.80
CA GLU A 56 -17.20 -5.27 16.84
C GLU A 56 -17.91 -4.63 15.64
N PRO A 57 -18.50 -3.42 15.81
CA PRO A 57 -19.02 -2.64 14.71
C PRO A 57 -17.91 -2.30 13.71
N TYR A 58 -18.21 -2.41 12.42
CA TYR A 58 -17.30 -2.01 11.36
C TYR A 58 -16.92 -0.53 11.49
N SER A 59 -15.63 -0.24 11.30
CA SER A 59 -15.07 1.11 11.38
C SER A 59 -13.88 1.26 10.45
N ASP A 60 -13.51 2.51 10.14
CA ASP A 60 -12.29 2.80 9.38
C ASP A 60 -11.02 2.37 10.13
N ALA A 61 -11.04 2.40 11.46
CA ALA A 61 -9.95 1.88 12.29
C ALA A 61 -9.76 0.37 12.06
N MET A 62 -10.85 -0.40 12.03
CA MET A 62 -10.81 -1.83 11.71
C MET A 62 -10.29 -2.07 10.29
N LYS A 63 -10.71 -1.25 9.32
CA LYS A 63 -10.21 -1.34 7.93
C LYS A 63 -8.71 -1.09 7.83
N ASN A 64 -8.21 -0.07 8.52
CA ASN A 64 -6.77 0.24 8.53
C ASN A 64 -5.97 -0.86 9.23
N ALA A 65 -6.44 -1.33 10.39
CA ALA A 65 -5.86 -2.50 11.06
C ALA A 65 -5.85 -3.74 10.15
N ALA A 66 -6.90 -3.97 9.37
CA ALA A 66 -6.94 -5.08 8.41
C ALA A 66 -5.86 -4.94 7.32
N PHE A 67 -5.51 -3.72 6.91
CA PHE A 67 -4.41 -3.49 5.99
C PHE A 67 -3.06 -3.73 6.67
N ASP A 68 -2.83 -3.07 7.81
CA ASP A 68 -1.54 -3.05 8.50
C ASP A 68 -1.23 -4.36 9.24
N ASP A 69 -2.11 -4.78 10.15
CA ASP A 69 -1.87 -5.91 11.07
C ASP A 69 -1.96 -7.25 10.35
N ALA A 70 -2.84 -7.36 9.36
CA ALA A 70 -2.91 -8.56 8.53
C ALA A 70 -1.83 -8.56 7.43
N GLY A 71 -1.10 -7.47 7.22
CA GLY A 71 -0.14 -7.32 6.12
C GLY A 71 -0.81 -7.46 4.75
N ALA A 72 -2.05 -6.99 4.62
CA ALA A 72 -2.80 -7.06 3.38
C ALA A 72 -2.41 -5.91 2.44
N LYS A 73 -2.51 -6.17 1.14
CA LYS A 73 -2.35 -5.17 0.06
C LYS A 73 -3.69 -4.60 -0.39
N GLU A 74 -4.77 -5.30 -0.10
CA GLU A 74 -6.13 -4.92 -0.44
C GLU A 74 -7.08 -5.33 0.69
N VAL A 75 -8.06 -4.48 0.99
CA VAL A 75 -9.11 -4.76 1.96
C VAL A 75 -10.46 -4.71 1.25
N ARG A 76 -11.21 -5.81 1.30
CA ARG A 76 -12.59 -5.88 0.82
C ARG A 76 -13.55 -6.07 1.99
N VAL A 77 -14.55 -5.22 2.07
CA VAL A 77 -15.66 -5.37 3.03
C VAL A 77 -16.80 -6.05 2.31
N ILE A 78 -17.37 -7.09 2.90
CA ILE A 78 -18.46 -7.89 2.33
C ILE A 78 -19.64 -7.84 3.29
N ARG A 79 -20.77 -7.32 2.81
CA ARG A 79 -22.04 -7.34 3.52
C ARG A 79 -22.95 -8.48 3.06
N PRO A 80 -23.98 -8.84 3.84
CA PRO A 80 -24.94 -9.83 3.42
C PRO A 80 -25.64 -9.42 2.12
N GLY A 81 -25.56 -10.27 1.09
CA GLY A 81 -26.16 -10.04 -0.22
C GLY A 81 -25.26 -9.37 -1.25
N ASP A 82 -24.05 -8.94 -0.86
CA ASP A 82 -23.10 -8.38 -1.81
C ASP A 82 -22.70 -9.42 -2.87
N PRO A 83 -22.77 -9.07 -4.17
CA PRO A 83 -22.27 -9.95 -5.20
C PRO A 83 -20.74 -9.98 -5.15
N VAL A 84 -20.17 -11.15 -4.88
CA VAL A 84 -18.71 -11.37 -4.84
C VAL A 84 -18.32 -12.55 -5.73
N SER A 85 -17.24 -12.39 -6.49
CA SER A 85 -16.57 -13.48 -7.18
C SER A 85 -15.66 -14.25 -6.23
N MET A 86 -15.38 -15.51 -6.57
CA MET A 86 -14.54 -16.43 -5.79
C MET A 86 -13.07 -16.41 -6.21
N ASP A 87 -12.62 -15.30 -6.82
CA ASP A 87 -11.22 -15.13 -7.23
C ASP A 87 -10.32 -15.08 -5.99
N TYR A 88 -9.22 -15.84 -6.01
CA TYR A 88 -8.31 -15.92 -4.87
C TYR A 88 -7.11 -14.97 -5.06
N LEU A 89 -7.12 -13.86 -4.32
CA LEU A 89 -6.04 -12.87 -4.23
C LEU A 89 -5.35 -12.99 -2.87
N THR A 90 -4.15 -13.57 -2.86
CA THR A 90 -3.38 -13.85 -1.62
C THR A 90 -3.09 -12.61 -0.78
N GLY A 91 -2.94 -11.45 -1.42
CA GLY A 91 -2.72 -10.16 -0.76
C GLY A 91 -3.98 -9.46 -0.28
N ARG A 92 -5.18 -10.02 -0.49
CA ARG A 92 -6.45 -9.39 -0.09
C ARG A 92 -6.97 -9.98 1.20
N ILE A 93 -7.36 -9.12 2.14
CA ILE A 93 -8.18 -9.52 3.29
C ILE A 93 -9.64 -9.16 3.04
N ASN A 94 -10.54 -10.07 3.40
CA ASN A 94 -11.99 -9.88 3.38
C ASN A 94 -12.48 -9.73 4.82
N ILE A 95 -13.20 -8.65 5.08
CA ILE A 95 -13.95 -8.41 6.30
C ILE A 95 -15.41 -8.75 6.00
N GLU A 96 -15.90 -9.86 6.53
CA GLU A 96 -17.30 -10.25 6.39
C GLU A 96 -18.12 -9.67 7.54
N LEU A 97 -19.19 -8.97 7.20
CA LEU A 97 -20.10 -8.33 8.16
C LEU A 97 -21.44 -9.05 8.23
N ASP A 98 -22.11 -8.95 9.37
CA ASP A 98 -23.52 -9.34 9.51
C ASP A 98 -24.49 -8.22 9.07
N ARG A 99 -25.79 -8.43 9.28
CA ARG A 99 -26.85 -7.46 8.93
C ARG A 99 -26.87 -6.24 9.85
N GLN A 100 -26.09 -6.23 10.92
CA GLN A 100 -25.95 -5.12 11.87
C GLN A 100 -24.60 -4.42 11.71
N ASP A 101 -23.90 -4.64 10.58
CA ASP A 101 -22.57 -4.10 10.28
C ASP A 101 -21.52 -4.49 11.35
N ARG A 102 -21.63 -5.68 11.95
CA ARG A 102 -20.61 -6.24 12.86
C ARG A 102 -19.76 -7.26 12.16
N ALA A 103 -18.45 -7.24 12.42
CA ALA A 103 -17.53 -8.20 11.83
C ALA A 103 -17.80 -9.62 12.36
N VAL A 104 -17.99 -10.57 11.45
CA VAL A 104 -18.21 -11.98 11.80
C VAL A 104 -17.06 -12.89 11.39
N ARG A 105 -16.25 -12.47 10.42
CA ARG A 105 -15.13 -13.26 9.93
C ARG A 105 -14.10 -12.39 9.20
N PHE A 106 -12.84 -12.78 9.34
CA PHE A 106 -11.72 -12.27 8.53
C PHE A 106 -11.09 -13.43 7.76
N ARG A 107 -10.86 -13.27 6.45
CA ARG A 107 -10.19 -14.29 5.62
C ARG A 107 -9.37 -13.67 4.50
N CYS A 108 -8.25 -14.30 4.17
CA CYS A 108 -7.43 -13.89 3.03
C CYS A 108 -7.89 -14.60 1.75
N GLY A 109 -7.83 -13.90 0.61
CA GLY A 109 -8.28 -14.38 -0.70
C GLY A 109 -9.11 -13.38 -1.48
#